data_AF-A0A958L539-F1
#
_entry.id   AF-A0A958L539-F1
#
_cell.length_a   1.000
_cell.length_b   1.000
_cell.length_c   1.000
_cell.angle_alpha   90.00
_cell.angle_beta   90.00
_cell.angle_gamma   90.00
#
_symmetry.space_group_name_H-M   'P 1'
#
loop_
_entity.id
_entity.type
_entity.pdbx_description
1 polymer ?
#
loop_
_entity_poly.entity_id
_entity_poly.type
_entity_poly.pdbx_seq_one_letter_code
_entity_poly.pdbx_strand_id
1 'polypeptide(L)'
;NFYPDEEKLGVSDPGAIECAIRYLQMDPFYHRSGYNKERLLRALKKIRLSDAHKSQLVHIMLNVVDSSYRREFRFYCRLAAVLESDFLVAELLNRASSQNEGVRRRAGWMLEACR
;
A
#
# COMPACT_ATOMS: atom_id res chain seq x y z
N ASN A 1 -18.99 -8.66 -7.64
CA ASN A 1 -18.42 -8.00 -6.45
C ASN A 1 -16.92 -7.92 -6.67
N PHE A 2 -16.31 -6.73 -6.81
CA PHE A 2 -14.88 -6.59 -7.15
C PHE A 2 -13.96 -6.66 -5.91
N TYR A 3 -14.54 -6.86 -4.73
CA TYR A 3 -13.77 -7.02 -3.49
C TYR A 3 -13.16 -8.43 -3.43
N PRO A 4 -11.87 -8.57 -3.08
CA PRO A 4 -11.19 -9.86 -3.06
C PRO A 4 -11.72 -10.79 -1.96
N ASP A 5 -11.56 -12.09 -2.21
CA ASP A 5 -11.89 -13.15 -1.27
C ASP A 5 -10.82 -13.21 -0.15
N GLU A 6 -11.20 -12.83 1.07
CA GLU A 6 -10.28 -12.75 2.22
C GLU A 6 -9.85 -14.13 2.73
N GLU A 7 -10.67 -15.17 2.58
CA GLU A 7 -10.31 -16.53 2.99
C GLU A 7 -9.21 -17.07 2.08
N LYS A 8 -9.39 -16.89 0.76
CA LYS A 8 -8.36 -17.25 -0.24
C LYS A 8 -7.09 -16.41 -0.09
N LEU A 9 -7.23 -15.13 0.23
CA LEU A 9 -6.08 -14.27 0.51
C LEU A 9 -5.29 -14.80 1.72
N GLY A 10 -5.97 -15.27 2.78
CA GLY A 10 -5.36 -15.85 3.97
C GLY A 10 -4.50 -17.08 3.72
N VAL A 11 -4.78 -17.85 2.66
CA VAL A 11 -3.98 -19.01 2.23
C VAL A 11 -3.00 -18.68 1.10
N SER A 12 -2.75 -17.39 0.83
CA SER A 12 -1.84 -16.90 -0.22
C SER A 12 -2.24 -17.35 -1.64
N ASP A 13 -3.54 -17.49 -1.91
CA ASP A 13 -4.03 -17.80 -3.26
C ASP A 13 -3.61 -16.69 -4.26
N PRO A 14 -2.94 -17.01 -5.38
CA PRO A 14 -2.45 -16.02 -6.32
C PRO A 14 -3.57 -15.14 -6.91
N GLY A 15 -4.73 -15.72 -7.22
CA GLY A 15 -5.86 -14.98 -7.78
C GLY A 15 -6.46 -13.98 -6.80
N ALA A 16 -6.55 -14.35 -5.52
CA ALA A 16 -6.98 -13.45 -4.45
C ALA A 16 -5.97 -12.31 -4.21
N ILE A 17 -4.66 -12.59 -4.28
CA ILE A 17 -3.62 -11.56 -4.16
C ILE A 17 -3.71 -10.58 -5.32
N GLU A 18 -3.81 -11.05 -6.57
CA GLU A 18 -3.97 -10.18 -7.73
C GLU A 18 -5.23 -9.33 -7.63
N CYS A 19 -6.34 -9.91 -7.18
CA CYS A 19 -7.60 -9.18 -6.98
C CYS A 19 -7.43 -8.08 -5.92
N ALA A 20 -6.75 -8.37 -4.81
CA ALA A 20 -6.46 -7.38 -3.77
C ALA A 20 -5.55 -6.25 -4.28
N ILE A 21 -4.51 -6.58 -5.06
CA ILE A 21 -3.63 -5.58 -5.69
C ILE A 21 -4.43 -4.69 -6.64
N ARG A 22 -5.26 -5.27 -7.53
CA ARG A 22 -6.10 -4.49 -8.45
C ARG A 22 -7.10 -3.60 -7.70
N TYR A 23 -7.68 -4.10 -6.60
CA TYR A 23 -8.57 -3.29 -5.76
C TYR A 23 -7.85 -2.08 -5.16
N LEU A 24 -6.62 -2.25 -4.67
CA LEU A 24 -5.81 -1.14 -4.16
C LEU A 24 -5.37 -0.18 -5.27
N GLN A 25 -5.01 -0.69 -6.46
CA GLN A 25 -4.66 0.13 -7.64
C GLN A 25 -5.81 1.01 -8.11
N MET A 26 -7.03 0.48 -8.14
CA MET A 26 -8.23 1.24 -8.52
C MET A 26 -8.62 2.30 -7.47
N ASP A 27 -8.08 2.20 -6.26
CA ASP A 27 -8.28 3.14 -5.15
C ASP A 27 -9.75 3.57 -4.95
N PRO A 28 -10.73 2.64 -4.93
CA PRO A 28 -12.14 3.02 -4.99
C PRO A 28 -12.55 3.89 -3.79
N PHE A 29 -13.41 4.87 -4.03
CA PHE A 29 -13.85 5.83 -3.03
C PHE A 29 -15.38 5.81 -2.89
N TYR A 30 -15.87 5.06 -1.91
CA TYR A 30 -17.29 4.93 -1.58
C TYR A 30 -17.45 4.61 -0.08
N HIS A 31 -18.68 4.59 0.42
CA HIS A 31 -18.96 4.27 1.83
C HIS A 31 -18.29 2.95 2.24
N ARG A 32 -17.44 3.01 3.28
CA ARG A 32 -16.62 1.91 3.82
C ARG A 32 -15.41 1.46 2.98
N SER A 33 -15.11 2.07 1.84
CA SER A 33 -13.96 1.64 1.02
C SER A 33 -12.62 1.78 1.76
N GLY A 34 -12.47 2.75 2.67
CA GLY A 34 -11.30 2.87 3.54
C GLY A 34 -11.13 1.69 4.52
N TYR A 35 -12.23 1.16 5.08
CA TYR A 35 -12.18 -0.03 5.93
C TYR A 35 -11.83 -1.28 5.14
N ASN A 36 -12.35 -1.40 3.91
CA ASN A 36 -12.01 -2.46 2.98
C ASN A 36 -10.50 -2.45 2.68
N LYS A 37 -9.94 -1.30 2.29
CA LYS A 37 -8.50 -1.16 2.06
C LYS A 37 -7.68 -1.49 3.31
N GLU A 38 -8.10 -1.01 4.49
CA GLU A 38 -7.45 -1.36 5.76
C GLU A 38 -7.39 -2.89 5.98
N ARG A 39 -8.49 -3.61 5.74
CA ARG A 39 -8.54 -5.07 5.86
C ARG A 39 -7.56 -5.74 4.90
N LEU A 40 -7.54 -5.31 3.64
CA LEU A 40 -6.63 -5.86 2.63
C LEU A 40 -5.16 -5.61 2.98
N LEU A 41 -4.80 -4.39 3.38
CA LEU A 41 -3.43 -4.05 3.76
C LEU A 41 -2.96 -4.88 4.97
N ARG A 42 -3.86 -5.13 5.94
CA ARG A 42 -3.57 -6.01 7.09
C ARG A 42 -3.37 -7.47 6.68
N ALA A 43 -4.12 -7.97 5.69
CA ALA A 43 -3.99 -9.33 5.18
C ALA A 43 -2.71 -9.50 4.35
N LEU A 44 -2.47 -8.59 3.39
CA LEU A 44 -1.29 -8.60 2.52
C LEU A 44 0.02 -8.56 3.31
N LYS A 45 0.04 -7.86 4.45
CA LYS A 45 1.20 -7.81 5.36
C LYS A 45 1.59 -9.19 5.93
N LYS A 46 0.65 -10.13 6.04
CA LYS A 46 0.83 -11.41 6.74
C LYS A 46 1.16 -12.60 5.83
N ILE A 47 1.05 -12.44 4.51
CA ILE A 47 1.10 -13.54 3.56
C ILE A 47 2.41 -13.53 2.76
N ARG A 48 2.71 -14.65 2.10
CA ARG A 48 3.88 -14.72 1.22
C ARG A 48 3.57 -14.03 -0.11
N LEU A 49 4.30 -12.96 -0.40
CA LEU A 49 4.22 -12.22 -1.65
C LEU A 49 5.38 -12.60 -2.58
N SER A 50 5.09 -12.83 -3.86
CA SER A 50 6.11 -12.93 -4.90
C SER A 50 6.77 -11.57 -5.11
N ASP A 51 7.96 -11.55 -5.71
CA ASP A 51 8.65 -10.27 -5.96
C ASP A 51 7.88 -9.39 -6.95
N ALA A 52 7.13 -10.00 -7.89
CA ALA A 52 6.20 -9.29 -8.75
C ALA A 52 5.09 -8.58 -7.95
N HIS A 53 4.47 -9.27 -6.99
CA HIS A 53 3.45 -8.66 -6.12
C HIS A 53 4.02 -7.54 -5.25
N LYS A 54 5.21 -7.73 -4.68
CA LYS A 54 5.88 -6.70 -3.88
C LYS A 54 6.15 -5.45 -4.71
N SER A 55 6.67 -5.60 -5.92
CA SER A 55 6.93 -4.49 -6.84
C SER A 55 5.65 -3.70 -7.15
N GLN A 56 4.54 -4.39 -7.45
CA GLN A 56 3.25 -3.74 -7.65
C GLN A 56 2.76 -2.97 -6.42
N LEU A 57 2.89 -3.55 -5.23
CA LEU A 57 2.51 -2.90 -3.98
C LEU A 57 3.37 -1.67 -3.68
N VAL A 58 4.66 -1.71 -3.99
CA VAL A 58 5.55 -0.55 -3.88
C VAL A 58 5.07 0.60 -4.75
N HIS A 59 4.73 0.35 -6.02
CA HIS A 59 4.17 1.40 -6.89
C HIS A 59 2.85 1.96 -6.37
N ILE A 60 1.97 1.13 -5.81
CA ILE A 60 0.73 1.60 -5.18
C ILE A 60 1.03 2.50 -3.98
N MET A 61 1.98 2.12 -3.12
CA MET A 61 2.38 2.92 -1.97
C MET A 61 2.91 4.31 -2.37
N LEU A 62 3.73 4.37 -3.43
CA LEU A 62 4.22 5.64 -3.97
C LEU A 62 3.08 6.51 -4.53
N ASN A 63 2.15 5.91 -5.29
CA ASN A 63 0.96 6.63 -5.78
C ASN A 63 0.12 7.18 -4.62
N VAL A 64 -0.02 6.43 -3.52
CA VAL A 64 -0.74 6.87 -2.34
C VAL A 64 -0.04 8.05 -1.66
N VAL A 65 1.29 8.07 -1.60
CA VAL A 65 2.07 9.22 -1.12
C VAL A 65 1.82 10.46 -1.99
N ASP A 66 1.73 10.28 -3.30
CA ASP A 66 1.47 11.37 -4.26
C ASP A 66 0.01 11.87 -4.21
N SER A 67 -0.91 11.05 -3.71
CA SER A 67 -2.35 11.33 -3.62
C SER A 67 -2.78 12.08 -2.34
N SER A 68 -4.08 12.16 -2.04
CA SER A 68 -4.57 12.78 -0.79
C SER A 68 -4.46 11.87 0.43
N TYR A 69 -4.25 12.45 1.61
CA TYR A 69 -4.26 11.69 2.87
C TYR A 69 -5.65 11.11 3.17
N ARG A 70 -5.69 9.81 3.50
CA ARG A 70 -6.90 9.09 3.90
C ARG A 70 -6.62 8.16 5.08
N ARG A 71 -7.66 7.68 5.74
CA ARG A 71 -7.56 6.90 6.99
C ARG A 71 -6.69 5.65 6.86
N GLU A 72 -6.74 5.00 5.71
CA GLU A 72 -5.99 3.78 5.41
C GLU A 72 -4.48 4.03 5.25
N PHE A 73 -4.03 5.29 5.15
CA PHE A 73 -2.63 5.65 4.92
C PHE A 73 -1.66 5.04 5.95
N ARG A 74 -2.06 4.99 7.23
CA ARG A 74 -1.26 4.35 8.28
C ARG A 74 -1.01 2.85 8.04
N PHE A 75 -1.90 2.17 7.31
CA PHE A 75 -1.72 0.76 6.95
C PHE A 75 -0.83 0.58 5.74
N TYR A 76 -0.81 1.54 4.81
CA TYR A 76 0.21 1.60 3.78
C TYR A 76 1.60 1.77 4.40
N CYS A 77 1.77 2.65 5.39
CA CYS A 77 3.04 2.78 6.12
C CYS A 77 3.47 1.46 6.80
N ARG A 78 2.52 0.73 7.41
CA ARG A 78 2.79 -0.58 8.03
C ARG A 78 3.13 -1.68 7.04
N LEU A 79 2.65 -1.58 5.80
CA LEU A 79 2.99 -2.50 4.73
C LEU A 79 4.37 -2.13 4.14
N ALA A 80 4.65 -0.83 3.97
CA ALA A 80 5.95 -0.32 3.53
C ALA A 80 7.08 -0.82 4.42
N ALA A 81 6.89 -0.81 5.75
CA ALA A 81 7.84 -1.35 6.73
C ALA A 81 8.21 -2.83 6.50
N VAL A 82 7.29 -3.63 5.93
CA VAL A 82 7.54 -5.06 5.64
C VAL A 82 8.08 -5.26 4.23
N LEU A 83 7.77 -4.34 3.32
CA LEU A 83 8.19 -4.36 1.93
C LEU A 83 9.36 -3.39 1.68
N GLU A 84 10.11 -3.05 2.72
CA GLU A 84 11.24 -2.15 2.64
C GLU A 84 12.24 -2.68 1.61
N SER A 85 12.71 -1.77 0.77
CA SER A 85 13.72 -2.01 -0.24
C SER A 85 14.44 -0.70 -0.55
N ASP A 86 15.68 -0.79 -1.01
CA ASP A 86 16.48 0.38 -1.42
C ASP A 86 15.72 1.25 -2.43
N PHE A 87 14.99 0.62 -3.36
CA PHE A 87 14.14 1.33 -4.33
C PHE A 87 13.02 2.13 -3.64
N LEU A 88 12.26 1.52 -2.73
CA LEU A 88 11.20 2.22 -2.01
C LEU A 88 11.76 3.39 -1.18
N VAL A 89 12.86 3.17 -0.46
CA VAL A 89 13.50 4.20 0.37
C VAL A 89 13.98 5.38 -0.49
N ALA A 90 14.65 5.11 -1.62
CA ALA A 90 15.11 6.14 -2.53
C ALA A 90 13.95 6.99 -3.09
N GLU A 91 12.87 6.34 -3.53
CA GLU A 91 11.68 7.02 -4.07
C GLU A 91 10.95 7.86 -3.02
N LEU A 92 10.93 7.41 -1.76
CA LEU A 92 10.37 8.19 -0.67
C LEU A 92 11.26 9.37 -0.27
N LEU A 93 12.58 9.22 -0.26
CA LEU A 93 13.52 10.32 0.00
C LEU A 93 13.38 11.44 -1.04
N ASN A 94 13.22 11.06 -2.31
CA ASN A 94 12.92 12.01 -3.38
C ASN A 94 11.62 12.79 -3.10
N ARG A 95 10.53 12.10 -2.75
CA ARG A 95 9.24 12.74 -2.41
C ARG A 95 9.28 13.57 -1.13
N ALA A 96 10.13 13.22 -0.17
CA ALA A 96 10.38 14.02 1.03
C ALA A 96 11.04 15.37 0.72
N SER A 97 11.62 15.53 -0.47
CA SER A 97 12.17 16.79 -0.96
C SER A 97 11.18 17.59 -1.85
N SER A 98 9.95 17.11 -1.99
CA SER A 98 8.93 17.74 -2.84
C SER A 98 8.53 19.13 -2.32
N GLN A 99 8.30 20.06 -3.25
CA GLN A 99 7.72 21.38 -2.96
C GLN A 99 6.26 21.27 -2.48
N ASN A 100 5.56 20.19 -2.86
CA ASN A 100 4.21 19.92 -2.36
C ASN A 100 4.28 19.44 -0.91
N GLU A 101 3.81 20.27 0.02
CA GLU A 101 3.83 19.97 1.46
C GLU A 101 3.11 18.66 1.81
N GLY A 102 1.97 18.38 1.16
CA GLY A 102 1.21 17.16 1.39
C GLY A 102 2.03 15.91 1.04
N VAL A 103 2.67 15.92 -0.14
CA VAL A 103 3.53 14.81 -0.60
C VAL A 103 4.72 14.66 0.34
N ARG A 104 5.40 15.76 0.64
CA ARG A 104 6.56 15.79 1.55
C ARG A 104 6.24 15.18 2.91
N ARG A 105 5.12 15.57 3.54
CA ARG A 105 4.71 15.04 4.85
C ARG A 105 4.40 13.55 4.80
N ARG A 106 3.63 13.11 3.80
CA ARG A 106 3.29 11.69 3.63
C ARG A 106 4.51 10.82 3.35
N ALA A 107 5.43 11.30 2.52
CA ALA A 107 6.70 10.63 2.27
C ALA A 107 7.52 10.48 3.55
N GLY A 108 7.61 11.55 4.35
CA GLY A 108 8.27 11.52 5.66
C GLY A 108 7.66 10.49 6.61
N TRP A 109 6.33 10.44 6.74
CA TRP A 109 5.66 9.45 7.58
C TRP A 109 5.89 8.01 7.13
N MET A 110 5.91 7.77 5.81
CA MET A 110 6.17 6.43 5.29
C MET A 110 7.65 6.04 5.46
N LEU A 111 8.59 6.98 5.30
CA LEU A 111 10.01 6.78 5.60
C LEU A 111 10.25 6.43 7.06
N GLU A 112 9.60 7.13 7.99
CA GLU A 112 9.69 6.83 9.42
C GLU A 112 9.22 5.41 9.76
N ALA A 113 8.31 4.84 8.97
CA ALA A 113 7.85 3.47 9.16
C ALA A 113 8.80 2.41 8.61
N CYS A 114 9.68 2.76 7.67
CA CYS A 114 10.72 1.88 7.11
C CYS A 114 12.05 1.95 7.89
N ARG A 115 12.05 2.44 9.13
CA ARG A 115 13.25 2.57 9.97
C ARG A 115 13.24 1.60 11.14
#